data_AF-A0A941D9R4-F1
#
_entry.id   AF-A0A941D9R4-F1
#
_cell.length_a   1.000
_cell.length_b   1.000
_cell.length_c   1.000
_cell.angle_alpha   90.00
_cell.angle_beta   90.00
_cell.angle_gamma   90.00
#
_symmetry.space_group_name_H-M   'P 1'
#
loop_
_entity.id
_entity.type
_entity.pdbx_description
1 polymer ?
#
loop_
_entity_poly.entity_id
_entity_poly.type
_entity_poly.pdbx_seq_one_letter_code
_entity_poly.pdbx_strand_id
1 'polypeptide(L)'
;MPTTLLIATSPRSTWITSPDKETAENVATVLGDRAYEVRRGGVLDPFTVDVDIGVTALEAGELLMAAGYTFRWHADQHPRNRGHTAWGIPVQEE
;
A
#
# COMPACT_ATOMS: atom_id res chain seq x y z
N MET A 1 -5.59 18.18 2.72
CA MET A 1 -5.51 17.02 3.65
C MET A 1 -4.66 15.97 2.96
N PRO A 2 -3.82 15.21 3.68
CA PRO A 2 -3.03 14.16 3.05
C PRO A 2 -3.94 13.10 2.44
N THR A 3 -3.60 12.61 1.24
CA THR A 3 -4.33 11.53 0.58
C THR A 3 -4.03 10.23 1.31
N THR A 4 -5.08 9.49 1.65
CA THR A 4 -4.95 8.21 2.37
C THR A 4 -4.96 7.04 1.40
N LEU A 5 -3.92 6.21 1.49
CA LEU A 5 -3.80 4.94 0.80
C LEU A 5 -4.29 3.81 1.72
N LEU A 6 -4.81 2.74 1.13
CA LEU A 6 -5.20 1.56 1.88
C LEU A 6 -4.07 0.54 1.84
N ILE A 7 -3.77 -0.08 2.99
CA ILE A 7 -2.75 -1.13 3.11
C ILE A 7 -3.36 -2.47 3.52
N ALA A 8 -2.94 -3.54 2.85
CA ALA A 8 -3.22 -4.91 3.23
C ALA A 8 -1.91 -5.71 3.24
N THR A 9 -1.81 -6.70 4.11
CA THR A 9 -0.62 -7.54 4.25
C THR A 9 -0.98 -9.01 4.29
N SER A 10 -0.09 -9.81 3.72
CA SER A 10 -0.06 -11.25 3.85
C SER A 10 1.36 -11.71 4.24
N PRO A 11 1.57 -13.00 4.53
CA PRO A 11 2.92 -13.52 4.76
C PRO A 11 3.88 -13.37 3.56
N ARG A 12 3.40 -12.96 2.38
CA ARG A 12 4.19 -12.91 1.13
C ARG A 12 4.12 -11.58 0.37
N SER A 13 3.24 -10.67 0.77
CA SER A 13 2.96 -9.45 0.01
C SER A 13 2.45 -8.34 0.91
N THR A 14 2.68 -7.10 0.48
CA THR A 14 2.09 -5.89 1.04
C THR A 14 1.46 -5.14 -0.10
N TRP A 15 0.14 -4.99 -0.06
CA TRP A 15 -0.62 -4.30 -1.10
C TRP A 15 -0.95 -2.89 -0.66
N ILE A 16 -0.70 -1.94 -1.56
CA ILE A 16 -1.07 -0.53 -1.42
C ILE A 16 -2.14 -0.24 -2.46
N THR A 17 -3.34 0.13 -2.02
CA THR A 17 -4.48 0.46 -2.88
C THR A 17 -4.75 1.95 -2.82
N SER A 18 -4.78 2.57 -3.99
CA SER A 18 -5.08 3.99 -4.19
C SER A 18 -6.60 4.22 -4.27
N PRO A 19 -7.11 5.39 -3.83
CA PRO A 19 -8.55 5.69 -3.86
C PRO A 19 -9.08 5.99 -5.27
N ASP A 20 -8.21 6.42 -6.18
CA ASP A 20 -8.56 6.81 -7.54
C ASP A 20 -7.37 6.62 -8.50
N LYS A 21 -7.63 6.86 -9.79
CA LYS A 21 -6.68 6.62 -10.88
C LYS A 21 -5.48 7.57 -10.82
N GLU A 22 -5.72 8.85 -10.56
CA GLU A 22 -4.66 9.86 -10.49
C GLU A 22 -3.69 9.54 -9.35
N THR A 23 -4.22 9.14 -8.19
CA THR A 23 -3.42 8.71 -7.06
C THR A 23 -2.63 7.44 -7.39
N ALA A 24 -3.23 6.47 -8.09
CA ALA A 24 -2.53 5.26 -8.51
C ALA A 24 -1.34 5.56 -9.44
N GLU A 25 -1.50 6.46 -10.40
CA GLU A 25 -0.44 6.89 -11.32
C GLU A 25 0.69 7.61 -10.56
N ASN A 26 0.35 8.46 -9.59
CA ASN A 26 1.33 9.13 -8.74
C ASN A 26 2.08 8.15 -7.82
N VAL A 27 1.38 7.18 -7.22
CA VAL A 27 1.98 6.12 -6.40
C VAL A 27 2.94 5.28 -7.23
N ALA A 28 2.56 4.88 -8.44
CA ALA A 28 3.43 4.15 -9.36
C ALA A 28 4.69 4.97 -9.72
N THR A 29 4.54 6.28 -9.92
CA THR A 29 5.67 7.19 -10.20
C THR A 29 6.62 7.31 -9.01
N VAL A 30 6.10 7.39 -7.78
CA VAL A 30 6.92 7.47 -6.55
C VAL A 30 7.69 6.17 -6.30
N LEU A 31 7.04 5.02 -6.51
CA LEU A 31 7.62 3.71 -6.22
C LEU A 31 8.56 3.21 -7.34
N GLY A 32 8.29 3.56 -8.60
CA GLY A 32 9.03 3.07 -9.76
C GLY A 32 9.10 1.55 -9.79
N ASP A 33 10.30 1.00 -9.96
CA ASP A 33 10.56 -0.45 -10.07
C ASP A 33 10.30 -1.24 -8.77
N ARG A 34 9.90 -0.58 -7.67
CA ARG A 34 9.55 -1.23 -6.39
C ARG A 34 8.09 -1.68 -6.30
N ALA A 35 7.28 -1.33 -7.30
CA ALA A 35 5.87 -1.69 -7.36
C ALA A 35 5.65 -2.81 -8.37
N TYR A 36 5.04 -3.91 -7.92
CA TYR A 36 4.62 -5.01 -8.78
C TYR A 36 3.13 -4.93 -9.09
N GLU A 37 2.76 -5.32 -10.31
CA GLU A 37 1.37 -5.40 -10.74
C GLU A 37 0.58 -6.43 -9.91
N VAL A 38 -0.60 -6.05 -9.43
CA VAL A 38 -1.54 -6.98 -8.80
C VAL A 38 -2.57 -7.43 -9.82
N ARG A 39 -2.82 -8.74 -9.90
CA ARG A 39 -3.85 -9.32 -10.76
C ARG A 39 -4.89 -10.07 -9.93
N ARG A 40 -6.17 -9.74 -10.10
CA ARG A 40 -7.30 -10.41 -9.46
C ARG A 40 -8.09 -11.18 -10.51
N GLY A 41 -8.19 -12.50 -10.36
CA GLY A 41 -8.87 -13.34 -11.35
C GLY A 41 -8.26 -13.29 -12.76
N GLY A 42 -6.96 -13.01 -12.87
CA GLY A 42 -6.24 -12.87 -14.15
C GLY A 42 -6.28 -11.47 -14.77
N VAL A 43 -7.08 -10.55 -14.22
CA VAL A 43 -7.21 -9.17 -14.69
C VAL A 43 -6.33 -8.24 -13.84
N LEU A 44 -5.64 -7.30 -14.48
CA LEU A 44 -4.84 -6.27 -13.80
C LEU A 44 -5.73 -5.39 -12.93
N ASP A 45 -5.36 -5.21 -11.66
CA ASP A 45 -5.94 -4.23 -10.75
C ASP A 45 -5.19 -2.91 -10.92
N PRO A 46 -5.80 -1.87 -11.52
CA PRO A 46 -5.08 -0.64 -11.85
C PRO A 46 -4.84 0.28 -10.64
N PHE A 47 -5.42 -0.04 -9.48
CA PHE A 47 -5.33 0.81 -8.29
C PHE A 47 -4.43 0.24 -7.20
N THR A 48 -4.05 -1.04 -7.34
CA THR A 48 -3.31 -1.76 -6.31
C THR A 48 -1.94 -2.19 -6.83
N VAL A 49 -0.91 -1.90 -6.06
CA VAL A 49 0.45 -2.38 -6.28
C VAL A 49 0.89 -3.27 -5.12
N ASP A 50 1.74 -4.25 -5.40
CA ASP A 50 2.44 -5.05 -4.39
C ASP A 50 3.85 -4.48 -4.19
N VAL A 51 4.25 -4.29 -2.93
CA VAL A 51 5.57 -3.75 -2.54
C VAL A 51 6.38 -4.78 -1.76
N ASP A 52 6.06 -6.07 -1.91
CA ASP A 52 6.72 -7.19 -1.24
C ASP A 52 6.58 -7.11 0.29
N ILE A 53 7.49 -7.70 1.06
CA ILE A 53 7.45 -7.74 2.53
C ILE A 53 8.76 -7.26 3.16
N GLY A 54 8.72 -7.00 4.47
CA GLY A 54 9.90 -6.66 5.25
C GLY A 54 10.48 -5.29 4.87
N VAL A 55 11.80 -5.25 4.59
CA VAL A 55 12.53 -4.01 4.33
C VAL A 55 12.04 -3.31 3.05
N THR A 56 11.75 -4.06 1.98
CA THR A 56 11.23 -3.49 0.73
C THR A 56 9.90 -2.77 0.95
N ALA A 57 8.99 -3.38 1.73
CA ALA A 57 7.71 -2.78 2.06
C ALA A 57 7.89 -1.52 2.93
N LEU A 58 8.80 -1.56 3.91
CA LEU A 58 9.12 -0.40 4.74
C LEU A 58 9.67 0.77 3.90
N GLU A 59 10.65 0.52 3.04
CA GLU A 59 11.23 1.55 2.15
C GLU A 59 10.17 2.15 1.22
N ALA A 60 9.30 1.32 0.65
CA ALA A 60 8.17 1.79 -0.16
C ALA A 60 7.22 2.69 0.66
N GLY A 61 6.92 2.29 1.89
CA GLY A 61 6.13 3.09 2.82
C GLY A 61 6.76 4.42 3.16
N GLU A 62 8.07 4.46 3.42
CA GLU A 62 8.83 5.69 3.69
C GLU A 62 8.81 6.65 2.52
N LEU A 63 8.98 6.16 1.29
CA LEU A 63 8.89 6.98 0.07
C LEU A 63 7.49 7.61 -0.07
N LEU A 64 6.44 6.82 0.16
CA LEU A 64 5.06 7.31 0.09
C LEU A 64 4.74 8.32 1.19
N MET A 65 5.22 8.10 2.42
CA MET A 65 5.08 9.09 3.49
C MET A 65 5.83 10.39 3.18
N ALA A 66 7.05 10.29 2.63
CA ALA A 66 7.81 11.46 2.19
C ALA A 66 7.11 12.21 1.05
N ALA A 67 6.33 11.51 0.22
CA ALA A 67 5.46 12.09 -0.80
C ALA A 67 4.13 12.67 -0.23
N GLY A 68 3.89 12.57 1.08
CA GLY A 68 2.74 13.17 1.76
C GLY A 68 1.52 12.26 1.90
N TYR A 69 1.65 10.96 1.61
CA TYR A 69 0.57 9.99 1.80
C TYR A 69 0.48 9.52 3.26
N THR A 70 -0.72 9.14 3.67
CA THR A 70 -0.99 8.43 4.93
C THR A 70 -1.62 7.07 4.65
N PHE A 71 -1.60 6.15 5.62
CA PHE A 71 -2.14 4.80 5.46
C PHE A 71 -3.31 4.51 6.39
N ARG A 72 -4.26 3.73 5.88
CA ARG A 72 -5.32 3.07 6.65
C ARG A 72 -5.41 1.61 6.26
N TRP A 73 -5.89 0.76 7.15
CA TRP A 73 -6.10 -0.64 6.82
C TRP A 73 -7.16 -0.79 5.73
N HIS A 74 -6.85 -1.62 4.73
CA HIS A 74 -7.84 -2.05 3.75
C HIS A 74 -8.90 -2.92 4.45
N ALA A 75 -10.15 -2.86 3.99
CA ALA A 75 -11.26 -3.63 4.57
C ALA A 75 -11.02 -5.15 4.52
N ASP A 76 -10.29 -5.63 3.51
CA ASP A 76 -9.91 -7.03 3.36
C ASP A 76 -8.79 -7.49 4.31
N GLN A 77 -8.10 -6.56 5.00
CA GLN A 77 -7.08 -6.94 5.97
C GLN A 77 -7.73 -7.73 7.11
N HIS A 78 -7.17 -8.91 7.41
CA HIS A 78 -7.67 -9.73 8.51
C HIS A 78 -7.64 -8.92 9.83
N PRO A 79 -8.75 -8.83 10.60
CA PRO A 79 -8.84 -7.92 11.74
C PRO A 79 -7.74 -8.07 12.79
N ARG A 80 -7.29 -9.30 13.06
CA ARG A 80 -6.19 -9.57 14.02
C ARG A 80 -4.83 -9.01 13.59
N ASN A 81 -4.68 -8.66 12.32
CA ASN A 81 -3.44 -8.11 11.76
C ASN A 81 -3.54 -6.59 11.59
N ARG A 82 -4.61 -5.94 12.07
CA ARG A 82 -4.78 -4.48 12.05
C ARG A 82 -4.20 -3.88 13.33
N GLY A 83 -2.88 -3.68 13.35
CA GLY A 83 -2.21 -2.94 14.43
C GLY A 83 -1.98 -1.48 14.05
N HIS A 84 -1.30 -0.72 14.91
CA HIS A 84 -0.92 0.67 14.60
C HIS A 84 0.14 0.79 13.49
N THR A 85 0.75 -0.33 13.07
CA THR A 85 1.79 -0.34 12.03
C THR A 85 1.71 -1.57 11.13
N ALA A 86 2.14 -1.41 9.87
CA ALA A 86 2.48 -2.49 8.96
C ALA A 86 3.97 -2.41 8.62
N TRP A 87 4.79 -3.39 9.02
CA TRP A 87 6.25 -3.36 8.77
C TRP A 87 6.98 -2.10 9.31
N GLY A 88 6.43 -1.44 10.33
CA GLY A 88 6.95 -0.16 10.84
C GLY A 88 6.32 1.09 10.21
N ILE A 89 5.53 0.93 9.13
CA ILE A 89 4.75 2.00 8.52
C ILE A 89 3.55 2.30 9.43
N PRO A 90 3.35 3.55 9.90
CA PRO A 90 2.17 3.92 10.68
C PRO A 90 0.88 3.76 9.86
N VAL A 91 -0.11 3.08 10.45
CA VAL A 91 -1.43 2.87 9.83
C VAL A 91 -2.50 3.38 10.80
N GLN A 92 -3.32 4.31 10.33
CA GLN A 92 -4.41 4.85 11.12
C GLN A 92 -5.48 3.78 11.35
N GLU A 93 -5.96 3.70 12.59
CA GLU A 93 -7.20 3.00 12.90
C GLU A 93 -8.40 3.87 12.45
N GLU A 94 -9.50 3.23 12.08
CA GLU A 94 -10.76 3.92 11.75
C GLU A 94 -11.32 4.72 12.93
#